data_AF-A0A5K0XWZ1-F1
#
_entry.id   AF-A0A5K0XWZ1-F1
#
_cell.length_a   1.000
_cell.length_b   1.000
_cell.length_c   1.000
_cell.angle_alpha   90.00
_cell.angle_beta   90.00
_cell.angle_gamma   90.00
#
_symmetry.space_group_name_H-M   'P 1'
#
loop_
_entity.id
_entity.type
_entity.pdbx_description
1 polymer ?
#
loop_
_entity_poly.entity_id
_entity_poly.type
_entity_poly.pdbx_seq_one_letter_code
_entity_poly.pdbx_strand_id
1 'polypeptide(L)'
;YYLDLQGVMGDNLQVKTTTMLLEGDVAAWWRKKRLDIQKGICTIDTFDDFQQELRTYFMPPNATRHAYRMVGELNIPDPCEIT
;
A
#
# COMPACT_ATOMS: atom_id res chain seq x y z
N TYR A 1 2.02 -3.54 -13.36
CA TYR A 1 3.04 -3.16 -14.37
C TYR A 1 4.44 -3.71 -14.09
N TYR A 2 5.04 -3.56 -12.89
CA TYR A 2 6.41 -4.09 -12.64
C TYR A 2 6.45 -5.61 -12.38
N LEU A 3 5.42 -6.19 -11.75
CA LEU A 3 5.34 -7.62 -11.41
C LEU A 3 4.79 -8.49 -12.55
N ASP A 4 3.98 -7.91 -13.44
CA ASP A 4 3.42 -8.62 -14.60
C ASP A 4 4.50 -9.02 -15.62
N LEU A 5 5.61 -8.27 -15.66
CA LEU A 5 6.74 -8.52 -16.56
C LEU A 5 7.67 -9.66 -16.10
N GLN A 6 7.56 -10.13 -14.84
CA GLN A 6 8.39 -11.23 -14.32
C GLN A 6 7.82 -12.63 -14.60
N GLY A 7 6.77 -12.75 -15.42
CA GLY A 7 6.15 -14.05 -15.72
C GLY A 7 5.45 -14.69 -14.51
N VAL A 8 5.17 -13.89 -13.48
CA VAL A 8 4.49 -14.30 -12.26
C VAL A 8 2.98 -14.27 -12.52
N MET A 9 2.49 -15.30 -13.21
CA MET A 9 1.09 -15.36 -13.65
C MET A 9 0.21 -15.96 -12.54
N GLY A 10 -0.41 -15.09 -11.74
CA GLY A 10 -1.43 -15.42 -10.73
C GLY A 10 -1.32 -14.58 -9.46
N ASP A 11 -2.45 -14.09 -8.95
CA ASP A 11 -2.55 -13.21 -7.76
C ASP A 11 -1.77 -13.76 -6.57
N ASN A 12 -1.92 -15.06 -6.29
CA ASN A 12 -1.21 -15.72 -5.19
C ASN A 12 0.32 -15.70 -5.37
N LEU A 13 0.81 -15.83 -6.61
CA LEU A 13 2.23 -15.78 -6.90
C LEU A 13 2.76 -14.34 -6.83
N GLN A 14 1.97 -13.34 -7.26
CA GLN A 14 2.31 -11.93 -7.13
C GLN A 14 2.43 -11.49 -5.66
N VAL A 15 1.47 -11.88 -4.82
CA VAL A 15 1.53 -11.62 -3.37
C VAL A 15 2.75 -12.31 -2.77
N LYS A 16 3.01 -13.58 -3.13
CA LYS A 16 4.15 -14.33 -2.60
C LYS A 16 5.50 -13.70 -2.99
N THR A 17 5.69 -13.29 -4.23
CA THR A 17 6.91 -12.62 -4.69
C THR A 17 7.09 -11.25 -4.03
N THR A 18 6.02 -10.44 -3.99
CA THR A 18 6.05 -9.11 -3.36
C THR A 18 6.39 -9.20 -1.88
N THR A 19 5.86 -10.21 -1.19
CA THR A 19 6.09 -10.38 0.25
C THR A 19 7.49 -10.85 0.61
N MET A 20 8.22 -11.43 -0.33
CA MET A 20 9.66 -11.71 -0.19
C MET A 20 10.53 -10.44 -0.25
N LEU A 21 10.02 -9.38 -0.88
CA LEU A 21 10.71 -8.09 -1.02
C LEU A 21 10.33 -7.08 0.08
N LEU A 22 9.43 -7.45 0.99
CA LEU A 22 9.04 -6.58 2.10
C LEU A 22 10.14 -6.53 3.16
N GLU A 23 10.48 -5.32 3.59
CA GLU A 23 11.45 -5.06 4.65
C GLU A 23 10.88 -4.14 5.74
N GLY A 24 11.58 -4.04 6.86
CA GLY A 24 11.23 -3.17 7.98
C GLY A 24 9.81 -3.38 8.53
N ASP A 25 9.11 -2.28 8.75
CA ASP A 25 7.77 -2.27 9.34
C ASP A 25 6.71 -2.93 8.43
N VAL A 26 6.92 -2.90 7.11
CA VAL A 26 6.00 -3.54 6.15
C VAL A 26 6.08 -5.06 6.26
N ALA A 27 7.27 -5.62 6.48
CA ALA A 27 7.45 -7.04 6.74
C ALA A 27 6.80 -7.47 8.07
N ALA A 28 6.91 -6.65 9.11
CA ALA A 28 6.27 -6.91 10.41
C ALA A 28 4.73 -6.88 10.30
N TRP A 29 4.19 -5.88 9.59
CA TRP A 29 2.76 -5.79 9.27
C TRP A 29 2.27 -7.04 8.53
N TRP A 30 2.97 -7.48 7.48
CA TRP A 30 2.57 -8.65 6.71
C TRP A 30 2.55 -9.94 7.54
N ARG A 31 3.53 -10.13 8.44
CA ARG A 31 3.55 -11.27 9.37
C ARG A 31 2.29 -11.31 10.25
N LYS A 32 1.85 -10.16 10.75
CA LYS A 32 0.60 -10.03 11.51
C LYS A 32 -0.61 -10.34 10.63
N LYS A 33 -0.70 -9.71 9.46
CA LYS A 33 -1.81 -9.90 8.51
C LYS A 33 -1.99 -11.36 8.09
N ARG A 34 -0.89 -12.10 7.89
CA ARG A 34 -0.93 -13.54 7.61
C ARG A 34 -1.56 -14.38 8.71
N LEU A 35 -1.36 -14.03 9.98
CA LEU A 35 -2.00 -14.72 11.10
C LEU A 35 -3.51 -14.46 11.11
N ASP A 36 -3.92 -13.24 10.76
CA ASP A 36 -5.33 -12.88 10.65
C ASP A 36 -6.02 -13.62 9.49
N ILE A 37 -5.33 -13.79 8.36
CA ILE A 37 -5.80 -14.61 7.23
C ILE A 37 -5.94 -16.08 7.62
N GLN A 38 -4.95 -16.65 8.31
CA GLN A 38 -5.02 -18.04 8.79
C GLN A 38 -6.17 -18.28 9.78
N LYS A 39 -6.53 -17.25 10.56
CA LYS A 39 -7.65 -17.29 11.49
C LYS A 39 -9.00 -17.01 10.82
N GLY A 40 -9.02 -16.70 9.52
CA GLY A 40 -10.23 -16.33 8.78
C GLY A 40 -10.80 -14.97 9.16
N ILE A 41 -10.00 -14.10 9.77
CA ILE A 41 -10.40 -12.75 10.20
C ILE A 41 -10.38 -11.78 8.99
N CYS A 42 -9.51 -12.02 8.02
CA CYS A 42 -9.33 -11.19 6.83
C CYS A 42 -9.04 -12.08 5.62
N THR A 43 -9.52 -11.67 4.44
CA THR A 43 -9.27 -12.36 3.18
C THR A 43 -8.59 -11.40 2.22
N ILE A 44 -7.55 -11.87 1.55
CA ILE A 44 -6.86 -11.14 0.48
C ILE A 44 -6.84 -12.10 -0.70
N ASP A 45 -7.79 -11.90 -1.62
CA ASP A 45 -8.05 -12.84 -2.71
C ASP A 45 -7.28 -12.44 -3.98
N THR A 46 -7.05 -11.15 -4.17
CA THR A 46 -6.33 -10.60 -5.32
C THR A 46 -5.08 -9.84 -4.93
N PHE A 47 -4.19 -9.61 -5.89
CA PHE A 47 -3.05 -8.72 -5.66
C PHE A 47 -3.49 -7.28 -5.40
N ASP A 48 -4.61 -6.83 -5.98
CA ASP A 48 -5.15 -5.49 -5.75
C ASP A 48 -5.60 -5.29 -4.30
N ASP A 49 -6.27 -6.29 -3.70
CA ASP A 49 -6.65 -6.29 -2.27
C ASP A 49 -5.42 -6.14 -1.38
N PHE A 50 -4.33 -6.84 -1.71
CA PHE A 50 -3.06 -6.72 -1.00
C PHE A 50 -2.51 -5.30 -1.07
N GLN A 51 -2.51 -4.69 -2.26
CA GLN A 51 -2.06 -3.32 -2.45
C GLN A 51 -2.94 -2.31 -1.70
N GLN A 52 -4.25 -2.52 -1.69
CA GLN A 52 -5.20 -1.64 -0.99
C GLN A 52 -5.05 -1.70 0.53
N GLU A 53 -4.88 -2.90 1.08
CA GLU A 53 -4.63 -3.11 2.51
C GLU A 53 -3.32 -2.45 2.96
N LEU A 54 -2.27 -2.59 2.15
CA LEU A 54 -0.98 -1.97 2.42
C LEU A 54 -1.08 -0.44 2.36
N ARG A 55 -1.79 0.12 1.38
CA ARG A 55 -2.08 1.57 1.32
C ARG A 55 -2.89 2.03 2.52
N THR A 56 -3.92 1.29 2.91
CA THR A 56 -4.78 1.67 4.05
C THR A 56 -4.01 1.70 5.36
N TYR A 57 -3.08 0.75 5.56
CA TYR A 57 -2.30 0.68 6.79
C TYR A 57 -1.20 1.75 6.87
N PHE A 58 -0.49 1.99 5.76
CA PHE A 58 0.68 2.88 5.74
C PHE A 58 0.37 4.31 5.29
N MET A 59 -0.76 4.53 4.62
CA MET A 59 -1.15 5.82 4.07
C MET A 59 -2.34 6.36 4.87
N PRO A 60 -2.13 7.33 5.77
CA PRO A 60 -3.23 7.88 6.52
C PRO A 60 -4.16 8.66 5.57
N PRO A 61 -5.49 8.64 5.77
CA PRO A 61 -6.47 9.24 4.85
C PRO A 61 -6.30 10.76 4.67
N ASN A 62 -5.55 11.40 5.58
CA ASN A 62 -5.23 12.83 5.55
C ASN A 62 -3.80 13.12 5.05
N ALA A 63 -3.06 12.13 4.56
CA ALA A 63 -1.68 12.30 4.06
C ALA A 63 -1.60 13.42 3.01
N THR A 64 -2.55 13.44 2.08
CA THR A 64 -2.66 14.46 1.03
C THR A 64 -2.89 15.86 1.62
N ARG A 65 -3.81 15.98 2.60
CA ARG A 65 -4.08 17.25 3.28
C ARG A 65 -2.88 17.73 4.10
N HIS A 66 -2.18 16.83 4.78
CA HIS A 66 -0.95 17.17 5.50
C HIS A 66 0.17 17.59 4.56
N ALA A 67 0.31 16.93 3.42
CA ALA A 67 1.27 17.32 2.38
C ALA A 67 0.96 18.71 1.83
N TYR A 68 -0.30 19.00 1.46
CA TYR A 68 -0.71 20.33 1.02
C TYR A 68 -0.54 21.38 2.12
N ARG A 69 -0.84 21.06 3.38
CA ARG A 69 -0.57 21.97 4.50
C ARG A 69 0.91 22.30 4.63
N MET A 70 1.79 21.29 4.56
CA MET A 70 3.25 21.50 4.58
C MET A 70 3.72 22.33 3.37
N VAL A 71 3.11 22.15 2.19
CA VAL A 71 3.42 22.92 0.98
C VAL A 71 2.92 24.37 1.08
N GLY A 72 1.73 24.59 1.66
CA GLY A 72 1.20 25.92 1.95
C GLY A 72 2.00 26.65 3.04
N GLU A 73 2.52 25.93 4.04
CA GLU A 73 3.49 26.43 5.02
C GLU A 73 4.81 26.88 4.34
N LEU A 74 5.11 26.38 3.13
CA LEU A 74 6.25 26.77 2.30
C LEU A 74 5.91 27.84 1.24
N ASN A 75 4.73 28.47 1.27
CA ASN A 75 4.29 29.52 0.33
C ASN A 75 4.32 29.11 -1.16
N ILE A 76 4.10 27.83 -1.48
CA ILE A 76 3.82 27.42 -2.86
C ILE A 76 2.30 27.46 -3.05
N PRO A 77 1.76 28.28 -3.96
CA PRO A 77 0.31 28.43 -4.10
C PRO A 77 -0.35 27.12 -4.52
N ASP A 78 -1.50 26.83 -3.91
CA ASP A 78 -2.26 25.62 -4.17
C ASP A 78 -2.68 25.56 -5.65
N PRO A 79 -2.52 24.40 -6.34
CA PRO A 79 -2.90 24.25 -7.75
C PRO A 79 -4.37 24.54 -8.02
N CYS A 80 -5.23 24.46 -7.00
CA CYS A 80 -6.66 24.75 -7.09
C CYS A 80 -6.99 26.25 -7.09
N GLU A 81 -6.06 27.14 -6.73
CA GLU A 81 -6.26 28.60 -6.79
C GLU A 81 -5.79 29.22 -8.13
N ILE A 82 -5.22 28.40 -9.04
CA ILE A 82 -4.61 28.86 -10.31
C ILE A 82 -5.51 28.63 -11.53
N THR A 83 -6.81 28.40 -11.31
CA THR A 83 -7.85 28.28 -12.36
C THR A 83 -8.97 29.28 -12.16
#